data_AF-A0A6C1RGB5-F1
#
_entry.id   AF-A0A6C1RGB5-F1
#
_cell.length_a   1.000
_cell.length_b   1.000
_cell.length_c   1.000
_cell.angle_alpha   90.00
_cell.angle_beta   90.00
_cell.angle_gamma   90.00
#
_symmetry.space_group_name_H-M   'P 1'
#
loop_
_entity.id
_entity.type
_entity.pdbx_description
1 polymer ?
#
loop_
_entity_poly.entity_id
_entity_poly.type
_entity_poly.pdbx_seq_one_letter_code
_entity_poly.pdbx_strand_id
1 'polypeptide(L)'
;MRRYRPVRSRRRGRRRSARTYTLTELLQRQPKTLQKNAEYPLLLIYLRNAAELQRVRLGRGPFRLLDDARIEAHNLTHFYRTYRLPQHPFFPHFLRIKRGYLAQRERIRQTRNRYILEQMRALPVPVVGFIRYLGYLENHYNAAAAHPLWDQHLYPSSKKQVQQYHGYSLTEWIEVFHGHMRRLEQRYRAFKAVTGERLVASFILECVAPEYPPRRPDPALVKRRYRELSLRYHPDHGGDAAVFRELKRARDLLVQ
;
A
#
# COMPACT_ATOMS: atom_id res chain seq x y z
N MET A 1 -19.58 -25.14 -56.83
CA MET A 1 -18.13 -24.93 -56.64
C MET A 1 -17.78 -24.88 -55.15
N ARG A 2 -17.31 -25.98 -54.56
CA ARG A 2 -16.88 -26.06 -53.15
C ARG A 2 -15.44 -25.55 -53.03
N ARG A 3 -15.23 -24.43 -52.35
CA ARG A 3 -13.89 -23.87 -52.07
C ARG A 3 -13.18 -24.73 -51.03
N TYR A 4 -12.09 -25.36 -51.44
CA TYR A 4 -11.15 -26.08 -50.58
C TYR A 4 -10.51 -25.08 -49.60
N ARG A 5 -10.79 -25.19 -48.29
CA ARG A 5 -10.06 -24.43 -47.26
C ARG A 5 -8.82 -25.24 -46.86
N PRO A 6 -7.60 -24.72 -47.07
CA PRO A 6 -6.39 -25.42 -46.65
C PRO A 6 -6.36 -25.53 -45.12
N VAL A 7 -6.17 -26.75 -44.63
CA VAL A 7 -5.95 -27.06 -43.21
C VAL A 7 -4.64 -26.41 -42.79
N ARG A 8 -4.72 -25.30 -42.05
CA ARG A 8 -3.54 -24.67 -41.44
C ARG A 8 -2.91 -25.68 -40.50
N SER A 9 -1.75 -26.21 -40.88
CA SER A 9 -0.90 -27.01 -40.01
C SER A 9 -0.55 -26.17 -38.77
N ARG A 10 -1.15 -26.51 -37.63
CA ARG A 10 -0.79 -25.94 -36.33
C ARG A 10 0.65 -26.34 -36.04
N ARG A 11 1.60 -25.47 -36.37
CA ARG A 11 2.98 -25.54 -35.87
C ARG A 11 2.89 -25.70 -34.35
N ARG A 12 3.14 -26.91 -33.85
CA ARG A 12 3.30 -27.19 -32.42
C ARG A 12 4.51 -26.38 -31.96
N GLY A 13 4.27 -25.16 -31.48
CA GLY A 13 5.30 -24.36 -30.85
C GLY A 13 5.94 -25.20 -29.75
N ARG A 14 7.27 -25.32 -29.79
CA ARG A 14 8.08 -25.95 -28.73
C ARG A 14 7.60 -25.38 -27.39
N ARG A 15 6.85 -26.17 -26.63
CA ARG A 15 6.46 -25.81 -25.25
C ARG A 15 7.78 -25.63 -24.49
N ARG A 16 8.11 -24.38 -24.11
CA ARG A 16 9.23 -24.10 -23.21
C ARG A 16 9.10 -25.04 -22.03
N SER A 17 10.17 -25.78 -21.71
CA SER A 17 10.16 -26.69 -20.57
C SER A 17 9.76 -25.88 -19.32
N ALA A 18 8.73 -26.37 -18.61
CA ALA A 18 8.26 -25.69 -17.43
C ALA A 18 9.40 -25.68 -16.41
N ARG A 19 9.78 -24.50 -15.91
CA ARG A 19 10.82 -24.36 -14.89
C ARG A 19 10.43 -25.19 -13.66
N THR A 20 11.35 -26.06 -13.25
CA THR A 20 11.22 -26.86 -12.03
C THR A 20 12.09 -26.27 -10.93
N TYR A 21 11.73 -26.57 -9.68
CA TYR A 21 12.40 -26.08 -8.48
C TYR A 21 12.72 -27.25 -7.55
N THR A 22 13.87 -27.22 -6.91
CA THR A 22 14.29 -28.22 -5.92
C THR A 22 13.88 -27.80 -4.49
N LEU A 23 13.91 -28.76 -3.55
CA LEU A 23 13.74 -28.44 -2.13
C LEU A 23 14.91 -27.62 -1.58
N THR A 24 16.12 -27.79 -2.13
CA THR A 24 17.27 -26.93 -1.80
C THR A 24 16.99 -25.48 -2.17
N GLU A 25 16.47 -25.23 -3.38
CA GLU A 25 16.08 -23.88 -3.80
C GLU A 25 14.93 -23.32 -2.95
N LEU A 26 13.98 -24.16 -2.54
CA LEU A 26 12.90 -23.76 -1.63
C LEU A 26 13.49 -23.20 -0.32
N LEU A 27 14.43 -23.92 0.30
CA LEU A 27 15.09 -23.50 1.53
C LEU A 27 15.98 -22.27 1.32
N GLN A 28 16.80 -22.24 0.27
CA GLN A 28 17.69 -21.11 -0.01
C GLN A 28 16.94 -19.79 -0.24
N ARG A 29 15.74 -19.85 -0.82
CA ARG A 29 14.88 -18.67 -1.05
C ARG A 29 14.17 -18.17 0.20
N GLN A 30 14.23 -18.89 1.31
CA GLN A 30 13.56 -18.45 2.54
C GLN A 30 14.24 -17.20 3.13
N PRO A 31 13.47 -16.30 3.77
CA PRO A 31 14.04 -15.14 4.46
C PRO A 31 15.02 -15.55 5.55
N LYS A 32 16.11 -14.78 5.73
CA LYS A 32 17.12 -15.01 6.79
C LYS A 32 16.50 -15.14 8.19
N THR A 33 15.43 -14.41 8.47
CA THR A 33 14.71 -14.49 9.76
C THR A 33 14.05 -15.84 9.99
N LEU A 34 13.53 -16.49 8.94
CA LEU A 34 13.03 -17.86 9.01
C LEU A 34 14.19 -18.85 9.15
N GLN A 35 15.29 -18.63 8.42
CA GLN A 35 16.48 -19.49 8.50
C GLN A 35 17.13 -19.50 9.89
N LYS A 36 16.95 -18.43 10.68
CA LYS A 36 17.39 -18.34 12.08
C LYS A 36 16.49 -19.10 13.07
N ASN A 37 15.38 -19.68 12.62
CA ASN A 37 14.54 -20.51 13.48
C ASN A 37 15.35 -21.72 14.00
N ALA A 38 15.23 -22.04 15.29
CA ALA A 38 16.00 -23.11 15.94
C ALA A 38 15.83 -24.48 15.27
N GLU A 39 14.69 -24.71 14.63
CA GLU A 39 14.35 -25.98 13.98
C GLU A 39 14.68 -26.00 12.47
N TYR A 40 15.19 -24.88 11.93
CA TYR A 40 15.58 -24.79 10.53
C TYR A 40 16.75 -25.72 10.16
N PRO A 41 17.81 -25.88 10.99
CA PRO A 41 18.87 -26.83 10.72
C PRO A 41 18.37 -28.28 10.54
N LEU A 42 17.29 -28.66 11.23
CA LEU A 42 16.68 -29.98 11.10
C LEU A 42 16.14 -30.23 9.68
N LEU A 43 15.62 -29.20 8.99
CA LEU A 43 15.21 -29.32 7.60
C LEU A 43 16.37 -29.60 6.66
N LEU A 44 17.53 -28.99 6.93
CA LEU A 44 18.75 -29.23 6.16
C LEU A 44 19.25 -30.65 6.38
N ILE A 45 19.17 -31.15 7.62
CA ILE A 45 19.51 -32.54 7.97
C ILE A 45 18.60 -33.51 7.22
N TYR A 46 17.27 -33.31 7.24
CA TYR A 46 16.34 -34.13 6.47
C TYR A 46 16.68 -34.16 4.98
N LEU A 47 16.94 -32.99 4.38
CA LEU A 47 17.26 -32.90 2.96
C LEU A 47 18.61 -33.54 2.61
N ARG A 48 19.62 -33.44 3.47
CA ARG A 48 20.93 -34.05 3.26
C ARG A 48 20.87 -35.57 3.37
N ASN A 49 20.07 -36.09 4.31
CA ASN A 49 20.06 -37.51 4.63
C ASN A 49 19.08 -38.33 3.77
N ALA A 50 18.05 -37.70 3.19
CA ALA A 50 17.05 -38.41 2.37
C ALA A 50 17.28 -38.19 0.85
N ALA A 51 17.80 -39.21 0.17
CA ALA A 51 18.03 -39.18 -1.28
C ALA A 51 16.75 -38.92 -2.10
N GLU A 52 15.60 -39.40 -1.62
CA GLU A 52 14.31 -39.15 -2.24
C GLU A 52 13.93 -37.66 -2.26
N LEU A 53 14.22 -36.91 -1.19
CA LEU A 53 13.96 -35.47 -1.11
C LEU A 53 14.86 -34.67 -2.07
N GLN A 54 16.11 -35.08 -2.25
CA GLN A 54 17.05 -34.43 -3.17
C GLN A 54 16.62 -34.56 -4.63
N ARG A 55 15.90 -35.64 -4.97
CA ARG A 55 15.36 -35.91 -6.30
C ARG A 55 14.05 -35.18 -6.60
N VAL A 56 13.37 -34.64 -5.58
CA VAL A 56 12.11 -33.90 -5.77
C VAL A 56 12.33 -32.70 -6.69
N ARG A 57 11.45 -32.58 -7.69
CA ARG A 57 11.38 -31.45 -8.62
C ARG A 57 9.95 -30.94 -8.65
N LEU A 58 9.75 -29.73 -8.14
CA LEU A 58 8.46 -29.08 -8.03
C LEU A 58 8.22 -28.17 -9.23
N GLY A 59 7.02 -28.25 -9.82
CA GLY A 59 6.54 -27.18 -10.68
C GLY A 59 6.25 -25.90 -9.87
N ARG A 60 6.01 -24.79 -10.57
CA ARG A 60 5.70 -23.49 -9.94
C ARG A 60 4.51 -23.54 -8.96
N GLY A 61 3.48 -24.31 -9.28
CA GLY A 61 2.28 -24.48 -8.45
C GLY A 61 2.58 -25.07 -7.06
N PRO A 62 3.03 -26.33 -6.95
CA PRO A 62 3.34 -26.94 -5.66
C PRO A 62 4.46 -26.21 -4.91
N PHE A 63 5.43 -25.62 -5.62
CA PHE A 63 6.42 -24.76 -5.00
C PHE A 63 5.78 -23.58 -4.27
N ARG A 64 4.84 -22.86 -4.91
CA ARG A 64 4.10 -21.76 -4.28
C ARG A 64 3.21 -22.22 -3.12
N LEU A 65 2.57 -23.38 -3.22
CA LEU A 65 1.75 -23.91 -2.13
C LEU A 65 2.58 -24.15 -0.86
N LEU A 66 3.81 -24.65 -1.02
CA LEU A 66 4.76 -24.81 0.08
C LEU A 66 5.28 -23.44 0.56
N ASP A 67 5.74 -22.58 -0.35
CA ASP A 67 6.32 -21.28 0.02
C ASP A 67 5.30 -20.29 0.62
N ASP A 68 4.02 -20.43 0.30
CA ASP A 68 2.94 -19.67 0.96
C ASP A 68 2.35 -20.43 2.17
N ALA A 69 2.82 -21.65 2.45
CA ALA A 69 2.32 -22.56 3.48
C ALA A 69 0.79 -22.74 3.50
N ARG A 70 0.18 -22.84 2.32
CA ARG A 70 -1.28 -22.94 2.14
C ARG A 70 -1.84 -24.35 2.34
N ILE A 71 -0.99 -25.35 2.58
CA ILE A 71 -1.39 -26.76 2.63
C ILE A 71 -1.76 -27.14 4.06
N GLU A 72 -3.06 -27.22 4.36
CA GLU A 72 -3.57 -27.71 5.64
C GLU A 72 -3.12 -29.13 5.98
N ALA A 73 -2.99 -29.42 7.28
CA ALA A 73 -2.45 -30.70 7.76
C ALA A 73 -3.24 -31.91 7.21
N HIS A 74 -4.56 -31.81 7.18
CA HIS A 74 -5.45 -32.84 6.61
C HIS A 74 -5.31 -33.00 5.08
N ASN A 75 -4.83 -31.97 4.38
CA ASN A 75 -4.64 -31.99 2.93
C ASN A 75 -3.24 -32.47 2.51
N LEU A 76 -2.35 -32.75 3.47
CA LEU A 76 -0.97 -33.11 3.17
C LEU A 76 -0.86 -34.46 2.43
N THR A 77 -1.70 -35.43 2.79
CA THR A 77 -1.79 -36.72 2.09
C THR A 77 -2.20 -36.56 0.63
N HIS A 78 -3.19 -35.69 0.36
CA HIS A 78 -3.60 -35.36 -1.00
C HIS A 78 -2.50 -34.62 -1.77
N PHE A 79 -1.76 -33.74 -1.10
CA PHE A 79 -0.62 -33.04 -1.68
C PHE A 79 0.47 -34.02 -2.12
N TYR A 80 0.83 -34.99 -1.26
CA TYR A 80 1.78 -36.05 -1.62
C TYR A 80 1.33 -36.85 -2.82
N ARG A 81 0.06 -37.30 -2.85
CA ARG A 81 -0.48 -38.08 -3.97
C ARG A 81 -0.51 -37.29 -5.27
N THR A 82 -0.98 -36.05 -5.22
CA THR A 82 -1.18 -35.20 -6.40
C THR A 82 0.13 -34.84 -7.08
N TYR A 83 1.16 -34.55 -6.29
CA TYR A 83 2.47 -34.13 -6.79
C TYR A 83 3.54 -35.23 -6.74
N ARG A 84 3.14 -36.48 -6.41
CA ARG A 84 4.01 -37.66 -6.32
C ARG A 84 5.24 -37.41 -5.43
N LEU A 85 5.01 -36.84 -4.25
CA LEU A 85 6.05 -36.52 -3.29
C LEU A 85 6.19 -37.63 -2.24
N PRO A 86 7.40 -37.87 -1.71
CA PRO A 86 7.60 -38.83 -0.64
C PRO A 86 6.90 -38.36 0.65
N GLN A 87 6.36 -39.31 1.41
CA GLN A 87 5.75 -39.03 2.71
C GLN A 87 6.87 -38.88 3.76
N HIS A 88 7.50 -37.71 3.81
CA HIS A 88 8.64 -37.45 4.68
C HIS A 88 8.28 -36.42 5.77
N PRO A 89 8.83 -36.53 7.00
CA PRO A 89 8.71 -35.52 8.06
C PRO A 89 9.15 -34.09 7.66
N PHE A 90 9.84 -33.95 6.52
CA PHE A 90 10.32 -32.67 6.00
C PHE A 90 9.17 -31.70 5.73
N PHE A 91 8.13 -32.15 5.03
CA PHE A 91 7.02 -31.29 4.62
C PHE A 91 6.17 -30.79 5.80
N PRO A 92 5.69 -31.63 6.74
CA PRO A 92 4.92 -31.13 7.89
C PRO A 92 5.77 -30.23 8.77
N HIS A 93 7.06 -30.54 8.96
CA HIS A 93 7.98 -29.71 9.73
C HIS A 93 8.22 -28.34 9.06
N PHE A 94 8.49 -28.32 7.75
CA PHE A 94 8.65 -27.10 6.97
C PHE A 94 7.39 -26.22 7.02
N LEU A 95 6.21 -26.80 6.80
CA LEU A 95 4.95 -26.09 6.83
C LEU A 95 4.67 -25.49 8.22
N ARG A 96 4.98 -26.21 9.30
CA ARG A 96 4.82 -25.71 10.67
C ARG A 96 5.69 -24.49 10.93
N ILE A 97 7.00 -24.56 10.66
CA ILE A 97 7.89 -23.42 10.91
C ILE A 97 7.52 -22.21 10.02
N LYS A 98 7.12 -22.47 8.77
CA LYS A 98 6.76 -21.43 7.81
C LYS A 98 5.47 -20.73 8.19
N ARG A 99 4.46 -21.47 8.67
CA ARG A 99 3.24 -20.90 9.24
C ARG A 99 3.54 -20.02 10.45
N GLY A 100 4.37 -20.49 11.37
CA GLY A 100 4.80 -19.69 12.53
C GLY A 100 5.44 -18.37 12.11
N TYR A 101 6.32 -18.41 11.12
CA TYR A 101 6.93 -17.22 10.52
C TYR A 101 5.90 -16.27 9.89
N LEU A 102 4.99 -16.79 9.06
CA LEU A 102 3.96 -15.97 8.40
C LEU A 102 3.00 -15.34 9.41
N ALA A 103 2.57 -16.09 10.42
CA ALA A 103 1.74 -15.59 11.52
C ALA A 103 2.45 -14.48 12.30
N GLN A 104 3.73 -14.64 12.62
CA GLN A 104 4.51 -13.60 13.30
C GLN A 104 4.63 -12.34 12.45
N ARG A 105 4.87 -12.49 11.14
CA ARG A 105 4.94 -11.36 10.21
C ARG A 105 3.61 -10.61 10.14
N GLU A 106 2.49 -11.33 10.11
CA GLU A 106 1.16 -10.73 10.10
C GLU A 106 0.86 -10.01 11.43
N ARG A 107 1.22 -10.59 12.58
CA ARG A 107 1.13 -9.91 13.88
C ARG A 107 1.94 -8.62 13.92
N ILE A 108 3.19 -8.64 13.43
CA ILE A 108 4.03 -7.44 13.34
C ILE A 108 3.37 -6.38 12.45
N ARG A 109 2.80 -6.79 11.30
CA ARG A 109 2.07 -5.90 10.39
C ARG A 109 0.86 -5.30 11.08
N GLN A 110 0.05 -6.09 11.77
CA GLN A 110 -1.13 -5.62 12.50
C GLN A 110 -0.75 -4.63 13.61
N THR A 111 0.25 -4.96 14.42
CA THR A 111 0.77 -4.07 15.47
C THR A 111 1.29 -2.76 14.88
N ARG A 112 2.01 -2.81 13.76
CA ARG A 112 2.46 -1.62 13.05
C ARG A 112 1.28 -0.79 12.52
N ASN A 113 0.30 -1.42 11.91
CA ASN A 113 -0.87 -0.74 11.35
C ASN A 113 -1.71 -0.09 12.45
N ARG A 114 -1.90 -0.76 13.59
CA ARG A 114 -2.56 -0.19 14.77
C ARG A 114 -1.83 1.05 15.29
N TYR A 115 -0.50 0.94 15.47
CA TYR A 115 0.33 2.07 15.86
C TYR A 115 0.19 3.25 14.88
N ILE A 116 0.28 2.98 13.57
CA ILE A 116 0.12 4.01 12.54
C ILE A 116 -1.26 4.68 12.67
N LEU A 117 -2.33 3.90 12.79
CA LEU A 117 -3.68 4.42 12.88
C LEU A 117 -3.89 5.30 14.12
N GLU A 118 -3.39 4.86 15.28
CA GLU A 118 -3.44 5.62 16.53
C GLU A 118 -2.72 6.97 16.41
N GLN A 119 -1.52 6.96 15.82
CA GLN A 119 -0.74 8.18 15.63
C GLN A 119 -1.37 9.12 14.58
N MET A 120 -1.88 8.57 13.47
CA MET A 120 -2.62 9.36 12.48
C MET A 120 -3.86 10.04 13.08
N ARG A 121 -4.52 9.42 14.07
CA ARG A 121 -5.64 10.03 14.80
C ARG A 121 -5.21 11.15 15.76
N ALA A 122 -3.95 11.14 16.19
CA ALA A 122 -3.36 12.14 17.07
C ALA A 122 -2.75 13.34 16.32
N LEU A 123 -2.76 13.34 14.98
CA LEU A 123 -2.40 14.51 14.18
C LEU A 123 -3.39 15.67 14.41
N PRO A 124 -3.02 16.92 14.08
CA PRO A 124 -3.92 18.07 14.21
C PRO A 124 -5.27 17.83 13.53
N VAL A 125 -6.36 18.19 14.20
CA VAL A 125 -7.74 17.95 13.73
C VAL A 125 -7.98 18.46 12.30
N PRO A 126 -7.51 19.67 11.88
CA PRO A 126 -7.66 20.12 10.51
C PRO A 126 -6.97 19.21 9.49
N VAL A 127 -5.78 18.70 9.82
CA VAL A 127 -4.99 17.81 8.94
C VAL A 127 -5.71 16.47 8.78
N VAL A 128 -6.14 15.85 9.89
CA VAL A 128 -6.87 14.57 9.84
C VAL A 128 -8.18 14.72 9.08
N GLY A 129 -8.92 15.80 9.33
CA GLY A 129 -10.14 16.13 8.62
C GLY A 129 -9.91 16.25 7.12
N PHE A 130 -8.84 16.93 6.71
CA PHE A 130 -8.53 17.12 5.30
C PHE A 130 -8.05 15.84 4.62
N ILE A 131 -7.22 15.01 5.27
CA ILE A 131 -6.83 13.69 4.72
C ILE A 131 -8.06 12.81 4.49
N ARG A 132 -9.00 12.76 5.45
CA ARG A 132 -10.27 12.04 5.29
C ARG A 132 -11.08 12.61 4.13
N TYR A 133 -11.17 13.94 4.06
CA TYR A 133 -11.86 14.63 2.98
C TYR A 133 -11.30 14.24 1.60
N LEU A 134 -9.97 14.19 1.46
CA LEU A 134 -9.30 13.80 0.22
C LEU A 134 -9.56 12.33 -0.14
N GLY A 135 -9.67 11.44 0.85
CA GLY A 135 -10.08 10.06 0.62
C GLY A 135 -11.50 9.95 0.03
N TYR A 136 -12.46 10.71 0.57
CA TYR A 136 -13.82 10.75 0.03
C TYR A 136 -13.88 11.39 -1.35
N LEU A 137 -13.13 12.48 -1.56
CA LEU A 137 -13.01 13.13 -2.86
C LEU A 137 -12.47 12.18 -3.92
N GLU A 138 -11.43 11.41 -3.60
CA GLU A 138 -10.85 10.47 -4.56
C GLU A 138 -11.83 9.35 -4.95
N ASN A 139 -12.65 8.86 -4.01
CA ASN A 139 -13.68 7.86 -4.31
C ASN A 139 -14.68 8.33 -5.38
N HIS A 140 -14.94 9.65 -5.47
CA HIS A 140 -15.78 10.22 -6.54
C HIS A 140 -15.15 10.03 -7.93
N TYR A 141 -13.83 10.12 -8.05
CA TYR A 141 -13.10 9.92 -9.31
C TYR A 141 -12.69 8.46 -9.55
N ASN A 142 -12.62 7.65 -8.49
CA ASN A 142 -12.22 6.25 -8.50
C ASN A 142 -13.29 5.36 -7.87
N ALA A 143 -14.44 5.23 -8.54
CA ALA A 143 -15.58 4.47 -8.03
C ALA A 143 -15.25 2.99 -7.73
N ALA A 144 -14.28 2.40 -8.45
CA ALA A 144 -13.84 1.02 -8.21
C ALA A 144 -12.98 0.86 -6.93
N ALA A 145 -12.58 1.97 -6.30
CA ALA A 145 -11.67 2.01 -5.14
C ALA A 145 -10.36 1.20 -5.34
N ALA A 146 -9.97 0.96 -6.59
CA ALA A 146 -8.78 0.19 -6.92
C ALA A 146 -7.56 1.09 -6.78
N HIS A 147 -6.69 0.78 -5.80
CA HIS A 147 -5.41 1.46 -5.56
C HIS A 147 -5.51 3.00 -5.45
N PRO A 148 -6.23 3.52 -4.44
CA PRO A 148 -6.34 4.97 -4.25
C PRO A 148 -4.97 5.60 -3.94
N LEU A 149 -4.73 6.79 -4.48
CA LEU A 149 -3.55 7.60 -4.29
C LEU A 149 -3.45 8.15 -2.88
N TRP A 150 -4.57 8.40 -2.19
CA TRP A 150 -4.53 8.90 -0.80
C TRP A 150 -3.86 7.87 0.12
N ASP A 151 -4.15 6.58 -0.05
CA ASP A 151 -3.51 5.49 0.72
C ASP A 151 -2.01 5.36 0.40
N GLN A 152 -1.61 5.67 -0.84
CA GLN A 152 -0.22 5.58 -1.26
C GLN A 152 0.63 6.78 -0.82
N HIS A 153 0.03 7.98 -0.79
CA HIS A 153 0.77 9.24 -0.64
C HIS A 153 0.55 9.92 0.71
N LEU A 154 -0.66 9.85 1.25
CA LEU A 154 -1.05 10.54 2.49
C LEU A 154 -1.11 9.58 3.68
N TYR A 155 -1.33 8.28 3.46
CA TYR A 155 -1.28 7.30 4.53
C TYR A 155 0.14 6.76 4.71
N PRO A 156 0.72 6.83 5.91
CA PRO A 156 2.10 6.43 6.11
C PRO A 156 2.25 4.90 6.11
N SER A 157 3.31 4.42 5.46
CA SER A 157 3.62 2.98 5.34
C SER A 157 4.53 2.44 6.44
N SER A 158 5.13 3.34 7.24
CA SER A 158 6.12 3.02 8.26
C SER A 158 5.99 3.89 9.52
N LYS A 159 6.52 3.40 10.65
CA LYS A 159 6.56 4.16 11.91
C LYS A 159 7.41 5.44 11.80
N LYS A 160 8.49 5.40 11.02
CA LYS A 160 9.36 6.56 10.78
C LYS A 160 8.62 7.69 10.06
N GLN A 161 7.84 7.35 9.04
CA GLN A 161 7.05 8.33 8.28
C GLN A 161 5.96 8.97 9.15
N VAL A 162 5.35 8.19 10.05
CA VAL A 162 4.41 8.73 11.06
C VAL A 162 5.09 9.73 11.99
N GLN A 163 6.28 9.42 12.51
CA GLN A 163 7.03 10.34 13.36
C GLN A 163 7.37 11.64 12.62
N GLN A 164 7.72 11.53 11.33
CA GLN A 164 7.94 12.69 10.48
C GLN A 164 6.66 13.54 10.35
N TYR A 165 5.48 12.93 10.17
CA TYR A 165 4.21 13.65 10.10
C TYR A 165 3.87 14.44 11.36
N HIS A 166 4.24 13.93 12.55
CA HIS A 166 4.08 14.66 13.80
C HIS A 166 5.03 15.85 13.93
N GLY A 167 6.16 15.84 13.21
CA GLY A 167 7.10 16.95 13.16
C GLY A 167 6.77 18.01 12.11
N TYR A 168 5.78 17.78 11.24
CA TYR A 168 5.44 18.72 10.18
C TYR A 168 4.79 19.99 10.71
N SER A 169 5.36 21.11 10.28
CA SER A 169 4.75 22.43 10.30
C SER A 169 3.53 22.51 9.36
N LEU A 170 2.73 23.57 9.50
CA LEU A 170 1.61 23.82 8.60
C LEU A 170 2.05 23.95 7.13
N THR A 171 3.17 24.63 6.87
CA THR A 171 3.73 24.80 5.53
C THR A 171 4.11 23.47 4.90
N GLU A 172 4.75 22.57 5.65
CA GLU A 172 5.07 21.22 5.15
C GLU A 172 3.81 20.41 4.83
N TRP A 173 2.75 20.53 5.64
CA TRP A 173 1.46 19.91 5.31
C TRP A 173 0.84 20.49 4.03
N ILE A 174 0.90 21.80 3.83
CA ILE A 174 0.44 22.47 2.61
C ILE A 174 1.18 21.91 1.38
N GLU A 175 2.51 21.74 1.48
CA GLU A 175 3.32 21.14 0.41
C GLU A 175 2.92 19.70 0.11
N VAL A 176 2.70 18.88 1.14
CA VAL A 176 2.22 17.49 1.00
C VAL A 176 0.88 17.46 0.26
N PHE A 177 -0.05 18.37 0.60
CA PHE A 177 -1.35 18.44 -0.05
C PHE A 177 -1.27 18.92 -1.49
N HIS A 178 -0.45 19.93 -1.81
CA HIS A 178 -0.17 20.31 -3.20
C HIS A 178 0.45 19.15 -3.99
N GLY A 179 1.39 18.41 -3.38
CA GLY A 179 1.94 17.19 -3.95
C GLY A 179 0.88 16.16 -4.29
N HIS A 180 -0.09 15.96 -3.39
CA HIS A 180 -1.21 15.06 -3.62
C HIS A 180 -2.15 15.56 -4.74
N MET A 181 -2.48 16.85 -4.78
CA MET A 181 -3.36 17.42 -5.81
C MET A 181 -2.78 17.22 -7.22
N ARG A 182 -1.46 17.41 -7.39
CA ARG A 182 -0.77 17.15 -8.67
C ARG A 182 -0.87 15.68 -9.09
N ARG A 183 -0.81 14.75 -8.14
CA ARG A 183 -0.98 13.32 -8.44
C ARG A 183 -2.42 12.99 -8.84
N LEU A 184 -3.42 13.60 -8.19
CA LEU A 184 -4.82 13.44 -8.59
C LEU A 184 -5.05 13.94 -10.02
N GLU A 185 -4.51 15.12 -10.37
CA GLU A 185 -4.58 15.68 -11.72
C GLU A 185 -3.95 14.75 -12.77
N GLN A 186 -2.75 14.24 -12.49
CA GLN A 186 -2.06 13.32 -13.40
C GLN A 186 -2.80 11.99 -13.59
N ARG A 187 -3.47 11.50 -12.54
CA ARG A 187 -4.13 10.19 -12.53
C ARG A 187 -5.55 10.23 -13.09
N TYR A 188 -6.30 11.28 -12.74
CA TYR A 188 -7.72 11.40 -13.02
C TYR A 188 -7.97 12.55 -13.98
N ARG A 189 -8.20 12.24 -15.26
CA ARG A 189 -8.42 13.24 -16.32
C ARG A 189 -9.55 14.25 -16.01
N ALA A 190 -10.54 13.84 -15.22
CA ALA A 190 -11.65 14.70 -14.82
C ALA A 190 -11.29 15.68 -13.68
N PHE A 191 -10.19 15.45 -12.95
CA PHE A 191 -9.72 16.31 -11.88
C PHE A 191 -8.89 17.47 -12.46
N LYS A 192 -9.34 18.70 -12.21
CA LYS A 192 -8.70 19.92 -12.73
C LYS A 192 -7.74 20.52 -11.70
N ALA A 193 -6.58 21.01 -12.14
CA ALA A 193 -5.60 21.70 -11.29
C ALA A 193 -6.23 22.79 -10.41
N VAL A 194 -7.05 23.66 -11.02
CA VAL A 194 -7.73 24.77 -10.32
C VAL A 194 -8.62 24.28 -9.18
N THR A 195 -9.26 23.10 -9.33
CA THR A 195 -10.03 22.49 -8.24
C THR A 195 -9.13 22.07 -7.10
N GLY A 196 -7.98 21.48 -7.39
CA GLY A 196 -6.98 21.11 -6.38
C GLY A 196 -6.39 22.31 -5.65
N GLU A 197 -6.03 23.38 -6.36
CA GLU A 197 -5.51 24.61 -5.75
C GLU A 197 -6.54 25.25 -4.81
N ARG A 198 -7.80 25.35 -5.23
CA ARG A 198 -8.90 25.87 -4.40
C ARG A 198 -9.15 25.03 -3.16
N LEU A 199 -9.01 23.71 -3.26
CA LEU A 199 -9.15 22.82 -2.11
C LEU A 199 -8.06 23.08 -1.07
N VAL A 200 -6.80 23.20 -1.50
CA VAL A 200 -5.70 23.51 -0.57
C VAL A 200 -5.86 24.92 0.00
N ALA A 201 -6.29 25.90 -0.79
CA ALA A 201 -6.61 27.24 -0.28
C ALA A 201 -7.75 27.22 0.77
N SER A 202 -8.77 26.38 0.56
CA SER A 202 -9.86 26.20 1.53
C SER A 202 -9.37 25.52 2.82
N PHE A 203 -8.39 24.63 2.72
CA PHE A 203 -7.72 24.04 3.88
C PHE A 203 -6.91 25.10 4.66
N ILE A 204 -6.10 25.89 3.95
CA ILE A 204 -5.29 26.97 4.53
C ILE A 204 -6.14 27.97 5.32
N LEU A 205 -7.33 28.29 4.81
CA LEU A 205 -8.28 29.21 5.44
C LEU A 205 -9.29 28.53 6.38
N GLU A 206 -9.10 27.24 6.69
CA GLU A 206 -9.99 26.47 7.59
C GLU A 206 -11.49 26.61 7.21
N CYS A 207 -11.80 26.55 5.91
CA CYS A 207 -13.14 26.74 5.34
C CYS A 207 -13.53 25.67 4.30
N VAL A 208 -12.96 24.47 4.39
CA VAL A 208 -13.30 23.33 3.52
C VAL A 208 -14.78 22.97 3.66
N ALA A 209 -15.52 23.01 2.56
CA ALA A 209 -16.91 22.56 2.52
C ALA A 209 -16.98 21.03 2.70
N PRO A 210 -17.96 20.50 3.46
CA PRO A 210 -18.10 19.05 3.68
C PRO A 210 -18.66 18.30 2.45
N GLU A 211 -19.11 19.01 1.42
CA GLU A 211 -19.81 18.46 0.26
C GLU A 211 -18.86 17.91 -0.82
N TYR A 212 -19.32 16.91 -1.57
CA TYR A 212 -18.59 16.29 -2.68
C TYR A 212 -19.46 16.26 -3.95
N PRO A 213 -19.00 16.83 -5.09
CA PRO A 213 -17.74 17.57 -5.28
C PRO A 213 -17.70 18.90 -4.51
N PRO A 214 -16.51 19.47 -4.24
CA PRO A 214 -16.36 20.69 -3.46
C PRO A 214 -17.11 21.85 -4.10
N ARG A 215 -18.00 22.47 -3.32
CA ARG A 215 -18.49 23.82 -3.62
C ARG A 215 -17.46 24.86 -3.20
N ARG A 216 -17.46 26.00 -3.88
CA ARG A 216 -16.67 27.15 -3.44
C ARG A 216 -17.20 27.63 -2.08
N PRO A 217 -16.33 27.94 -1.11
CA PRO A 217 -16.75 28.56 0.14
C PRO A 217 -17.42 29.92 -0.11
N ASP A 218 -18.33 30.31 0.77
CA ASP A 218 -18.94 31.65 0.75
C ASP A 218 -17.86 32.75 0.88
N PRO A 219 -17.83 33.76 -0.02
CA PRO A 219 -16.90 34.88 0.08
C PRO A 219 -16.90 35.59 1.44
N ALA A 220 -18.05 35.69 2.13
CA ALA A 220 -18.11 36.28 3.46
C ALA A 220 -17.38 35.43 4.50
N LEU A 221 -17.53 34.10 4.43
CA LEU A 221 -16.78 33.15 5.25
C LEU A 221 -15.28 33.24 4.99
N VAL A 222 -14.86 33.31 3.72
CA VAL A 222 -13.44 33.46 3.33
C VAL A 222 -12.85 34.73 3.94
N LYS A 223 -13.53 35.87 3.80
CA LYS A 223 -13.08 37.16 4.38
C LYS A 223 -12.96 37.08 5.90
N ARG A 224 -13.94 36.46 6.57
CA ARG A 224 -13.93 36.29 8.04
C ARG A 224 -12.75 35.44 8.48
N ARG A 225 -12.59 34.25 7.90
CA ARG A 225 -11.48 33.33 8.22
C ARG A 225 -10.11 33.92 7.95
N TYR A 226 -9.96 34.60 6.83
CA TYR A 226 -8.71 35.30 6.51
C TYR A 226 -8.37 36.33 7.59
N ARG A 227 -9.31 37.19 8.01
CA ARG A 227 -9.05 38.19 9.07
C ARG A 227 -8.63 37.52 10.38
N GLU A 228 -9.35 36.49 10.81
CA GLU A 228 -9.04 35.73 12.04
C GLU A 228 -7.62 35.14 11.98
N LEU A 229 -7.29 34.44 10.90
CA LEU A 229 -5.99 33.77 10.75
C LEU A 229 -4.86 34.77 10.51
N SER A 230 -5.09 35.84 9.75
CA SER A 230 -4.10 36.88 9.50
C SER A 230 -3.65 37.58 10.77
N LEU A 231 -4.56 37.87 11.72
CA LEU A 231 -4.18 38.43 13.02
C LEU A 231 -3.32 37.45 13.82
N ARG A 232 -3.67 36.16 13.80
CA ARG A 232 -2.94 35.10 14.52
C ARG A 232 -1.53 34.87 13.98
N TYR A 233 -1.37 34.92 12.66
CA TYR A 233 -0.10 34.60 11.98
C TYR A 233 0.63 35.85 11.46
N HIS A 234 0.25 37.05 11.89
CA HIS A 234 0.90 38.28 11.44
C HIS A 234 2.36 38.35 11.93
N PRO A 235 3.35 38.68 11.07
CA PRO A 235 4.75 38.81 11.48
C PRO A 235 4.97 39.82 12.60
N ASP A 236 4.27 40.96 12.57
CA ASP A 236 4.35 42.00 13.62
C ASP A 236 3.84 41.52 15.00
N HIS A 237 3.15 40.39 15.05
CA HIS A 237 2.71 39.73 16.29
C HIS A 237 3.53 38.48 16.61
N GLY A 238 4.69 38.30 15.97
CA GLY A 238 5.56 37.13 16.13
C GLY A 238 5.10 35.90 15.33
N GLY A 239 4.17 36.07 14.39
CA GLY A 239 3.70 35.00 13.51
C GLY A 239 4.67 34.65 12.38
N ASP A 240 4.47 33.48 11.79
CA ASP A 240 5.28 33.00 10.67
C ASP A 240 4.90 33.71 9.35
N ALA A 241 5.84 34.48 8.80
CA ALA A 241 5.68 35.20 7.54
C ALA A 241 5.41 34.28 6.34
N ALA A 242 5.89 33.04 6.33
CA ALA A 242 5.59 32.08 5.28
C ALA A 242 4.10 31.70 5.32
N VAL A 243 3.57 31.39 6.50
CA VAL A 243 2.14 31.09 6.69
C VAL A 243 1.28 32.29 6.31
N PHE A 244 1.67 33.51 6.70
CA PHE A 244 0.94 34.72 6.34
C PHE A 244 0.83 34.93 4.83
N ARG A 245 1.90 34.65 4.07
CA ARG A 245 1.89 34.71 2.60
C ARG A 245 0.94 33.68 2.00
N GLU A 246 0.92 32.46 2.52
CA GLU A 246 -0.02 31.41 2.08
C GLU A 246 -1.47 31.80 2.37
N LEU A 247 -1.77 32.39 3.52
CA LEU A 247 -3.12 32.90 3.85
C LEU A 247 -3.58 33.95 2.84
N LYS A 248 -2.71 34.90 2.48
CA LYS A 248 -3.03 35.95 1.50
C LYS A 248 -3.31 35.34 0.12
N ARG A 249 -2.45 34.43 -0.33
CA ARG A 249 -2.61 33.73 -1.62
C ARG A 249 -3.90 32.90 -1.65
N ALA A 250 -4.20 32.18 -0.57
CA ALA A 250 -5.40 31.37 -0.46
C ALA A 250 -6.67 32.22 -0.55
N ARG A 251 -6.71 33.37 0.13
CA ARG A 251 -7.81 34.34 0.01
C ARG A 251 -7.99 34.81 -1.43
N ASP A 252 -6.92 35.24 -2.07
CA ASP A 252 -6.98 35.80 -3.42
C ASP A 252 -7.51 34.76 -4.43
N LEU A 253 -7.09 33.50 -4.29
CA LEU A 253 -7.57 32.40 -5.13
C LEU A 253 -9.06 32.06 -4.93
N LEU A 254 -9.58 32.20 -3.70
CA LEU A 254 -10.97 31.86 -3.39
C LEU A 254 -11.97 32.97 -3.71
N VAL A 255 -11.51 34.23 -3.78
CA VAL A 255 -12.36 35.40 -4.10
C VAL A 255 -12.46 35.67 -5.61
N GLN A 256 -11.55 35.11 -6.43
CA GLN A 256 -11.62 35.11 -7.90
C GLN A 256 -12.60 34.07 -8.47
#